data_AF-A0A4Q3UV77-F1
#
_entry.id   AF-A0A4Q3UV77-F1
#
_cell.length_a   1.000
_cell.length_b   1.000
_cell.length_c   1.000
_cell.angle_alpha   90.00
_cell.angle_beta   90.00
_cell.angle_gamma   90.00
#
_symmetry.space_group_name_H-M   'P 1'
#
loop_
_entity.id
_entity.type
_entity.pdbx_description
1 polymer ?
#
loop_
_entity_poly.entity_id
_entity_poly.type
_entity_poly.pdbx_seq_one_letter_code
_entity_poly.pdbx_strand_id
1 'polypeptide(L)' 'AAQAVAAAVPEKPAGPQRWAQVHLPIESLDQAARLVMSLAPEAEALGPETLRARVAEWAGELARRHAVA' A
#
# COMPACT_ATOMS: atom_id res chain seq x y z
N ALA A 1 -2.34 -4.64 -14.05
CA ALA A 1 -1.80 -4.63 -12.68
C ALA A 1 -0.46 -5.37 -12.57
N ALA A 2 -0.39 -6.69 -12.84
CA ALA A 2 0.85 -7.48 -12.65
C ALA A 2 2.10 -6.97 -13.42
N GLN A 3 1.93 -6.43 -14.64
CA GLN A 3 3.05 -5.93 -15.44
C GLN A 3 3.68 -4.63 -14.89
N ALA A 4 2.91 -3.76 -14.24
CA ALA A 4 3.44 -2.54 -13.63
C ALA A 4 4.29 -2.86 -12.37
N VAL A 5 3.92 -3.92 -11.65
CA VAL A 5 4.70 -4.43 -10.50
C VAL A 5 6.05 -5.00 -10.97
N ALA A 6 6.08 -5.71 -12.10
CA ALA A 6 7.31 -6.29 -12.64
C ALA A 6 8.31 -5.25 -13.17
N ALA A 7 7.84 -4.08 -13.62
CA ALA A 7 8.69 -2.99 -14.09
C ALA A 7 9.25 -2.12 -12.95
N ALA A 8 8.59 -2.13 -11.79
CA ALA A 8 9.06 -1.45 -10.58
C ALA A 8 10.10 -2.32 -9.86
N VAL A 9 11.24 -2.55 -10.51
CA VAL A 9 12.45 -3.03 -9.82
C VAL A 9 13.43 -1.86 -9.77
N PRO A 10 13.28 -0.91 -8.83
CA PRO A 10 14.48 -0.21 -8.37
C PRO A 10 15.39 -1.28 -7.75
N GLU A 11 16.69 -1.20 -8.01
CA GLU A 11 17.68 -2.07 -7.36
C GLU A 11 17.30 -2.23 -5.90
N LYS A 12 17.05 -3.48 -5.46
CA LYS A 12 16.76 -3.77 -4.05
C LYS A 12 17.86 -3.07 -3.24
N PRO A 13 17.55 -2.09 -2.38
CA PRO A 13 18.58 -1.32 -1.71
C PRO A 13 19.55 -2.28 -1.03
N ALA A 14 20.83 -2.24 -1.41
CA ALA A 14 21.84 -3.05 -0.74
C ALA A 14 21.98 -2.54 0.70
N GLY A 15 21.85 -3.43 1.70
CA GLY A 15 22.00 -3.09 3.11
C GLY A 15 20.74 -3.31 3.96
N PRO A 16 20.67 -2.76 5.18
CA PRO A 16 19.60 -3.03 6.15
C PRO A 16 18.24 -2.41 5.77
N GLN A 17 18.18 -1.56 4.74
CA GLN A 17 16.93 -0.98 4.25
C GLN A 17 16.12 -2.04 3.47
N ARG A 18 15.07 -2.59 4.09
CA ARG A 18 14.22 -3.64 3.50
C ARG A 18 13.10 -3.14 2.58
N TRP A 19 12.97 -1.82 2.41
CA TRP A 19 11.85 -1.19 1.73
C TRP A 19 12.31 -0.51 0.45
N ALA A 20 11.54 -0.68 -0.62
CA ALA A 20 11.70 0.04 -1.88
C ALA A 20 10.55 1.02 -2.05
N GLN A 21 10.87 2.24 -2.49
CA GLN A 21 9.83 3.20 -2.88
C GLN A 21 9.52 3.02 -4.37
N VAL A 22 8.25 2.87 -4.69
CA VAL A 22 7.75 2.72 -6.06
C VAL A 22 6.70 3.77 -6.36
N HIS A 23 6.69 4.26 -7.60
CA HIS A 23 5.67 5.16 -8.10
C HIS A 23 4.78 4.41 -9.07
N LEU A 24 3.51 4.26 -8.73
CA LEU A 24 2.52 3.56 -9.54
C LEU A 24 1.41 4.55 -9.93
N PRO A 25 0.98 4.57 -11.21
CA PRO A 25 -0.19 5.34 -11.60
C PRO A 25 -1.43 4.75 -10.93
N ILE A 26 -2.29 5.61 -10.40
CA ILE A 26 -3.57 5.23 -9.81
C ILE A 26 -4.71 5.63 -10.74
N GLU A 27 -5.54 4.68 -11.13
CA GLU A 27 -6.76 4.95 -11.91
C GLU A 27 -7.93 5.32 -11.00
N SER A 28 -7.94 4.80 -9.78
CA SER A 28 -8.97 5.05 -8.77
C SER A 28 -8.38 4.92 -7.36
N LEU A 29 -8.77 5.84 -6.47
CA LEU A 29 -8.36 5.82 -5.06
C LEU A 29 -8.79 4.54 -4.35
N ASP A 30 -10.00 4.05 -4.60
CA ASP A 30 -10.53 2.87 -3.93
C ASP A 30 -9.82 1.59 -4.39
N GLN A 31 -9.51 1.49 -5.68
CA GLN A 31 -8.75 0.36 -6.21
C GLN A 31 -7.33 0.36 -5.64
N ALA A 32 -6.66 1.51 -5.61
CA ALA A 32 -5.33 1.65 -5.03
C ALA A 32 -5.33 1.31 -3.53
N ALA A 33 -6.33 1.77 -2.78
CA ALA A 33 -6.46 1.45 -1.35
C ALA A 33 -6.66 -0.06 -1.13
N ARG A 34 -7.47 -0.74 -1.95
CA ARG A 34 -7.65 -2.20 -1.88
C ARG A 34 -6.33 -2.93 -2.13
N LEU A 35 -5.55 -2.48 -3.11
CA LEU A 35 -4.25 -3.07 -3.43
C LEU A 35 -3.28 -2.94 -2.25
N VAL A 36 -3.15 -1.75 -1.67
CA VAL A 36 -2.29 -1.52 -0.49
C VAL A 36 -2.75 -2.39 0.68
N MET A 37 -4.04 -2.41 1.00
CA MET A 37 -4.59 -3.23 2.09
C MET A 37 -4.35 -4.73 1.88
N SER A 38 -4.35 -5.21 0.63
CA SER A 38 -4.09 -6.62 0.32
C SER A 38 -2.63 -7.05 0.50
N LEU A 39 -1.72 -6.07 0.61
CA LEU A 39 -0.28 -6.27 0.78
C LEU A 39 0.20 -5.81 2.17
N ALA A 40 -0.70 -5.44 3.08
CA ALA A 40 -0.33 -4.97 4.41
C ALA A 40 0.04 -6.15 5.33
N PRO A 41 1.07 -6.02 6.19
CA PRO A 41 1.85 -4.80 6.48
C PRO A 41 3.09 -4.58 5.59
N GLU A 42 3.30 -5.37 4.53
CA GLU A 42 4.49 -5.32 3.67
C GLU A 42 4.52 -4.14 2.69
N ALA A 43 3.39 -3.44 2.53
CA ALA A 43 3.28 -2.23 1.71
C ALA A 43 2.50 -1.12 2.43
N GLU A 44 2.91 0.12 2.18
CA GLU A 44 2.22 1.31 2.67
C GLU A 44 2.07 2.37 1.56
N ALA A 45 1.01 3.16 1.64
CA ALA A 45 0.86 4.32 0.77
C ALA A 45 1.63 5.51 1.34
N LEU A 46 2.55 6.09 0.57
CA LEU A 46 3.23 7.34 0.95
C LEU A 46 2.48 8.59 0.46
N GLY A 47 1.75 8.45 -0.65
CA GLY A 47 0.91 9.49 -1.22
C GLY A 47 0.07 8.95 -2.39
N PRO A 48 -0.91 9.72 -2.89
CA PRO A 48 -1.33 11.03 -2.37
C PRO A 48 -1.99 10.92 -0.98
N GLU A 49 -2.13 12.06 -0.27
CA GLU A 49 -2.72 12.09 1.09
C GLU A 49 -4.11 11.47 1.13
N THR A 50 -4.92 11.67 0.08
CA THR A 50 -6.26 11.08 -0.05
C THR A 50 -6.23 9.55 -0.09
N LEU A 51 -5.21 8.94 -0.71
CA LEU A 51 -5.02 7.49 -0.69
C LEU A 51 -4.66 7.00 0.70
N ARG A 52 -3.76 7.71 1.39
CA ARG A 52 -3.39 7.39 2.78
C ARG A 52 -4.60 7.45 3.72
N ALA A 53 -5.41 8.50 3.60
CA ALA A 53 -6.62 8.66 4.38
C ALA A 53 -7.60 7.49 4.16
N ARG A 54 -7.76 7.06 2.90
CA ARG A 54 -8.62 5.93 2.55
C ARG A 54 -8.14 4.61 3.14
N VAL A 55 -6.84 4.35 3.10
CA VAL A 55 -6.23 3.15 3.72
C VAL A 55 -6.45 3.17 5.23
N ALA A 56 -6.21 4.31 5.89
CA ALA A 56 -6.40 4.46 7.33
C ALA A 56 -7.86 4.25 7.76
N GLU A 57 -8.82 4.80 6.99
CA GLU A 57 -10.26 4.63 7.22
C GLU A 57 -10.63 3.14 7.26
N TRP A 58 -10.23 2.37 6.24
CA TRP A 58 -10.59 0.96 6.12
C TRP A 58 -9.84 0.07 7.11
N ALA A 59 -8.55 0.34 7.36
CA ALA A 59 -7.80 -0.37 8.39
C ALA A 59 -8.42 -0.15 9.77
N GLY A 60 -8.86 1.07 10.09
CA GLY A 60 -9.57 1.38 11.33
C GLY A 60 -10.91 0.66 11.44
N GLU A 61 -11.66 0.54 10.34
CA GLU A 61 -12.90 -0.23 10.32
C GLU A 61 -12.67 -1.72 10.54
N LEU A 62 -11.67 -2.31 9.88
CA LEU A 62 -11.28 -3.70 10.10
C LEU A 62 -10.84 -3.95 11.55
N ALA A 63 -10.00 -3.06 12.09
CA ALA A 63 -9.55 -3.15 13.47
C ALA A 63 -10.73 -3.14 14.46
N ARG A 64 -11.73 -2.26 14.24
CA ARG A 64 -12.95 -2.24 15.06
C ARG A 64 -13.75 -3.54 14.96
N ARG A 65 -13.92 -4.09 13.75
CA ARG A 65 -14.72 -5.31 13.52
C ARG A 65 -14.06 -6.57 14.08
N HIS A 66 -12.74 -6.61 14.09
CA HIS A 66 -11.96 -7.76 14.54
C HIS A 66 -11.33 -7.56 15.92
N ALA A 67 -11.70 -6.49 16.63
CA ALA A 67 -11.30 -6.31 18.02
C ALA A 67 -11.86 -7.48 18.84
N VAL A 68 -10.97 -8.33 19.35
CA VAL A 68 -11.32 -9.36 20.33
C VAL A 68 -11.43 -8.65 21.68
N ALA A 69 -12.53 -8.89 22.39
CA ALA A 69 -12.79 -8.36 23.73
C ALA A 69 -11.78 -8.87 24.77
#